data_AF-A0A2V5ZW67-F1
#
_entry.id   AF-A0A2V5ZW67-F1
#
_cell.length_a   1.000
_cell.length_b   1.000
_cell.length_c   1.000
_cell.angle_alpha   90.00
_cell.angle_beta   90.00
_cell.angle_gamma   90.00
#
_symmetry.space_group_name_H-M   'P 1'
#
loop_
_entity.id
_entity.type
_entity.pdbx_description
1 polymer ?
#
loop_
_entity_poly.entity_id
_entity_poly.type
_entity_poly.pdbx_seq_one_letter_code
_entity_poly.pdbx_strand_id
1 'polypeptide(L)'
;MDTTHLVLLFLAIGVIALLYSSVGHAGASGYIATMTLFGIAPTVIRPTALVLNILVASIGTFQFWRAGYFSWKLFWPFALLSIPAAY
;
A
#
# COMPACT_ATOMS: atom_id res chain seq x y z
N MET A 1 -19.14 -3.70 14.49
CA MET A 1 -19.42 -3.29 13.10
C MET A 1 -20.26 -4.38 12.48
N ASP A 2 -21.38 -4.03 11.84
CA ASP A 2 -22.21 -5.02 11.17
C ASP A 2 -21.51 -5.58 9.93
N THR A 3 -21.88 -6.79 9.51
CA THR A 3 -21.27 -7.47 8.35
C THR A 3 -21.26 -6.59 7.10
N THR A 4 -22.31 -5.81 6.87
CA THR A 4 -22.42 -4.86 5.76
C THR A 4 -21.30 -3.82 5.78
N HIS A 5 -20.98 -3.25 6.96
CA HIS A 5 -19.89 -2.28 7.08
C HIS A 5 -18.52 -2.90 6.79
N LEU A 6 -18.29 -4.14 7.20
CA LEU A 6 -17.05 -4.85 6.89
C LEU A 6 -16.91 -5.11 5.39
N VAL A 7 -17.98 -5.56 4.72
CA VAL A 7 -17.98 -5.77 3.27
C VAL A 7 -17.68 -4.48 2.52
N LEU A 8 -18.30 -3.37 2.91
CA LEU A 8 -18.05 -2.06 2.31
C LEU A 8 -16.61 -1.58 2.53
N LEU A 9 -16.06 -1.79 3.72
CA LEU A 9 -14.67 -1.46 4.03
C LEU A 9 -13.69 -2.23 3.14
N PHE A 10 -13.87 -3.55 3.01
CA PHE A 10 -13.00 -4.37 2.16
C PHE A 10 -13.13 -4.03 0.68
N LEU A 11 -14.34 -3.76 0.19
CA LEU A 11 -14.55 -3.28 -1.18
C LEU A 11 -13.84 -1.95 -1.41
N ALA A 12 -13.98 -0.99 -0.50
CA ALA A 12 -13.34 0.31 -0.63
C ALA A 12 -11.81 0.18 -0.63
N ILE A 13 -11.23 -0.62 0.27
CA ILE A 13 -9.79 -0.89 0.28
C ILE A 13 -9.35 -1.56 -1.03
N GLY A 14 -10.11 -2.53 -1.54
CA GLY A 14 -9.83 -3.20 -2.80
C GLY A 14 -9.84 -2.25 -4.00
N VAL A 15 -10.83 -1.36 -4.07
CA VAL A 15 -10.91 -0.33 -5.12
C VAL A 15 -9.73 0.63 -5.04
N ILE A 16 -9.37 1.10 -3.85
CA ILE A 16 -8.23 2.00 -3.65
C ILE A 16 -6.93 1.31 -4.07
N ALA A 17 -6.72 0.06 -3.66
CA ALA A 17 -5.54 -0.72 -4.02
C ALA A 17 -5.44 -0.91 -5.54
N LEU A 18 -6.57 -1.19 -6.21
CA LEU A 18 -6.62 -1.34 -7.66
C LEU A 18 -6.29 -0.02 -8.37
N LEU A 19 -6.92 1.08 -7.98
CA LEU A 19 -6.70 2.39 -8.61
C LEU A 19 -5.26 2.87 -8.39
N TYR A 20 -4.76 2.82 -7.16
CA TYR A 20 -3.38 3.26 -6.88
C TYR A 20 -2.34 2.36 -7.55
N SER A 21 -2.54 1.04 -7.56
CA SER A 21 -1.59 0.12 -8.22
C SER A 21 -1.55 0.30 -9.73
N SER A 22 -2.66 0.72 -10.37
CA SER A 22 -2.70 1.00 -11.82
C SER A 22 -1.74 2.13 -12.24
N VAL A 23 -1.45 3.06 -11.33
CA VAL A 23 -0.47 4.15 -11.53
C VAL A 23 0.88 3.86 -10.87
N GLY A 24 1.05 2.67 -10.28
CA GLY A 24 2.29 2.24 -9.63
C GLY A 24 2.46 2.66 -8.16
N HIS A 25 1.44 3.25 -7.54
CA HIS A 25 1.45 3.59 -6.12
C HIS A 25 0.78 2.52 -5.25
N ALA A 26 1.16 2.44 -3.99
CA ALA A 26 0.68 1.38 -3.09
C ALA A 26 -0.49 1.79 -2.15
N GLY A 27 -1.04 3.00 -2.27
CA GLY A 27 -2.38 3.34 -1.75
C GLY A 27 -2.51 3.77 -0.29
N ALA A 28 -1.40 3.94 0.45
CA ALA A 28 -1.41 4.27 1.88
C ALA A 28 -2.40 5.36 2.32
N SER A 29 -2.42 6.51 1.63
CA SER A 29 -3.33 7.62 1.98
C SER A 29 -4.80 7.23 1.89
N GLY A 30 -5.17 6.43 0.88
CA GLY A 30 -6.53 5.96 0.70
C GLY A 30 -6.95 4.97 1.79
N TYR A 31 -6.08 4.02 2.14
CA TYR A 31 -6.38 3.06 3.22
C TYR A 31 -6.59 3.76 4.57
N ILE A 32 -5.71 4.72 4.89
CA ILE A 32 -5.82 5.52 6.11
C ILE A 32 -7.12 6.31 6.11
N ALA A 33 -7.46 6.99 5.00
CA ALA A 33 -8.69 7.77 4.90
C ALA A 33 -9.94 6.89 5.07
N THR A 34 -10.03 5.77 4.35
CA THR A 34 -11.18 4.86 4.45
C THR A 34 -11.30 4.26 5.85
N MET A 35 -10.22 3.75 6.44
CA MET A 35 -10.27 3.20 7.79
C MET A 35 -10.63 4.27 8.84
N THR A 36 -10.18 5.52 8.65
CA THR A 36 -10.56 6.65 9.52
C THR A 36 -12.04 6.99 9.39
N LEU A 37 -12.59 7.04 8.17
CA LEU A 37 -14.02 7.29 7.93
C LEU A 37 -14.91 6.20 8.54
N PHE A 38 -14.43 4.96 8.56
CA PHE A 38 -15.09 3.83 9.20
C PHE A 38 -14.87 3.76 10.73
N GLY A 39 -14.18 4.74 11.32
CA GLY A 39 -14.01 4.85 12.77
C GLY A 39 -13.02 3.84 13.38
N ILE A 40 -12.10 3.28 12.58
CA ILE A 40 -11.09 2.35 13.08
C ILE A 40 -10.08 3.11 13.96
N ALA A 41 -9.64 2.49 15.06
CA ALA A 41 -8.67 3.08 15.97
C ALA A 41 -7.31 3.34 15.27
N PRO A 42 -6.65 4.50 15.49
CA PRO A 42 -5.36 4.82 14.86
C PRO A 42 -4.25 3.78 15.12
N THR A 43 -4.32 3.09 16.26
CA THR A 43 -3.41 2.00 16.64
C THR A 43 -3.49 0.79 15.71
N VAL A 44 -4.62 0.61 15.03
CA VAL A 44 -4.84 -0.43 14.01
C VAL A 44 -4.59 0.13 12.62
N ILE A 45 -5.01 1.37 12.33
CA ILE A 45 -4.87 1.98 11.01
C ILE A 45 -3.42 1.98 10.53
N ARG A 46 -2.49 2.48 11.36
CA ARG A 46 -1.08 2.60 10.96
C ARG A 46 -0.44 1.27 10.56
N PRO A 47 -0.45 0.21 11.41
CA PRO A 47 0.15 -1.06 11.03
C PRO A 47 -0.59 -1.73 9.86
N THR A 48 -1.92 -1.66 9.80
CA THR A 48 -2.68 -2.25 8.68
C THR A 48 -2.37 -1.54 7.37
N ALA A 49 -2.33 -0.20 7.36
CA ALA A 49 -1.97 0.56 6.16
C ALA A 49 -0.55 0.25 5.70
N LEU A 50 0.41 0.12 6.62
CA LEU A 50 1.79 -0.24 6.28
C LEU A 50 1.86 -1.63 5.63
N VAL A 51 1.19 -2.64 6.22
CA VAL A 51 1.15 -4.01 5.67
C VAL A 51 0.55 -4.02 4.26
N LEU A 52 -0.59 -3.36 4.07
CA LEU A 52 -1.23 -3.25 2.76
C LEU A 52 -0.33 -2.55 1.74
N ASN A 53 0.35 -1.48 2.14
CA ASN A 53 1.25 -0.71 1.28
C ASN A 53 2.46 -1.56 0.85
N ILE A 54 3.07 -2.32 1.78
CA ILE A 54 4.16 -3.25 1.47
C ILE A 54 3.69 -4.35 0.53
N LEU A 55 2.50 -4.91 0.77
CA LEU A 55 1.95 -5.99 -0.06
C LEU A 55 1.72 -5.52 -1.50
N VAL A 56 1.03 -4.40 -1.71
CA VAL A 56 0.74 -3.86 -3.05
C VAL A 56 2.04 -3.43 -3.76
N ALA A 57 2.95 -2.76 -3.05
CA ALA A 57 4.24 -2.37 -3.59
C ALA A 57 5.09 -3.59 -4.00
N SER A 58 5.07 -4.66 -3.20
CA SER A 58 5.80 -5.90 -3.49
C SER A 58 5.25 -6.60 -4.73
N ILE A 59 3.92 -6.66 -4.88
CA ILE A 59 3.27 -7.22 -6.07
C ILE A 59 3.68 -6.41 -7.32
N GLY A 60 3.60 -5.08 -7.25
CA GLY A 60 4.03 -4.20 -8.35
C GLY A 60 5.51 -4.40 -8.70
N THR A 61 6.38 -4.42 -7.70
CA THR A 61 7.82 -4.64 -7.87
C THR A 61 8.10 -6.00 -8.51
N PHE A 62 7.43 -7.07 -8.05
CA PHE A 62 7.58 -8.41 -8.62
C PHE A 62 7.13 -8.47 -10.09
N GLN A 63 6.01 -7.80 -10.42
CA GLN A 63 5.52 -7.72 -11.79
C GLN A 63 6.51 -7.00 -12.72
N PHE A 64 7.07 -5.86 -12.29
CA PHE A 64 8.09 -5.11 -13.03
C PHE A 64 9.40 -5.89 -13.17
N TRP A 65 9.82 -6.59 -12.12
CA TRP A 65 10.99 -7.46 -12.16
C TRP A 65 10.81 -8.60 -13.16
N ARG A 66 9.67 -9.30 -13.12
CA ARG A 66 9.35 -10.38 -14.06
C ARG A 66 9.27 -9.90 -15.51
N ALA A 67 8.82 -8.67 -15.73
CA ALA A 67 8.75 -8.06 -17.06
C ALA A 67 10.11 -7.56 -17.59
N GLY A 68 11.20 -7.65 -16.80
CA GLY A 68 12.54 -7.25 -17.22
C GLY A 68 12.81 -5.74 -17.21
N TYR A 69 11.84 -4.93 -16.75
CA TYR A 69 11.97 -3.47 -16.68
C TYR A 69 12.68 -2.98 -15.40
N PHE A 70 13.04 -3.89 -14.49
CA PHE A 70 13.64 -3.53 -13.22
C PHE A 70 15.18 -3.43 -13.30
N SER A 71 15.72 -2.22 -13.15
CA SER A 71 17.17 -1.96 -13.12
C SER A 71 17.72 -2.08 -11.70
N TRP A 72 18.31 -3.22 -11.37
CA TRP A 72 18.94 -3.47 -10.07
C TRP A 72 20.10 -2.51 -9.75
N LYS A 73 20.83 -2.06 -10.78
CA LYS A 73 21.94 -1.10 -10.61
C LYS A 73 21.45 0.26 -10.10
N LEU A 74 20.25 0.67 -10.53
CA LEU A 74 19.66 1.93 -10.12
C LEU A 74 18.94 1.79 -8.77
N PHE A 75 18.33 0.63 -8.50
CA PHE A 75 17.57 0.39 -7.27
C PHE A 75 18.41 0.48 -5.99
N TRP A 76 19.54 -0.22 -5.91
CA TRP A 76 20.36 -0.31 -4.69
C TRP A 76 20.80 1.03 -4.09
N PRO A 77 21.31 2.02 -4.87
CA PRO A 77 21.66 3.31 -4.30
C PRO A 77 20.45 4.02 -3.71
N PHE A 78 19.29 4.01 -4.38
CA PHE A 78 18.07 4.61 -3.83
C PHE A 78 17.56 3.88 -2.57
N ALA A 79 17.56 2.55 -2.57
CA ALA A 79 17.10 1.76 -1.43
C ALA A 79 17.95 2.03 -0.18
N LEU A 80 19.28 1.96 -0.30
CA LEU A 80 20.21 2.19 0.82
C LEU A 80 20.17 3.63 1.33
N LEU A 81 20.07 4.63 0.44
CA LEU A 81 20.01 6.04 0.84
C LEU A 81 18.64 6.45 1.39
N SER A 82 17.57 5.71 1.11
CA SER A 82 16.22 6.05 1.60
C SER A 82 15.98 5.68 3.07
N ILE A 83 16.68 4.66 3.60
CA ILE A 83 16.47 4.16 4.97
C ILE A 83 16.90 5.16 6.06
N PRO A 84 18.05 5.85 5.97
CA PRO A 84 18.51 6.78 7.01
C PRO A 84 17.59 7.98 7.24
N ALA A 85 16.78 8.37 6.25
CA ALA A 85 15.89 9.53 6.33
C ALA A 85 14.42 9.13 6.62
N ALA A 86 14.16 7.89 7.03
CA ALA A 86 12.82 7.38 7.26
C ALA A 86 12.22 7.72 8.64
N TYR A 87 13.01 8.31 9.54
CA TYR A 87 12.67 8.63 10.93
C TYR A 87 13.34 9.94 11.36
#